data_AF-A0A7S2CQW6-F1
#
_entry.id   AF-A0A7S2CQW6-F1
#
_cell.length_a   1.000
_cell.length_b   1.000
_cell.length_c   1.000
_cell.angle_alpha   90.00
_cell.angle_beta   90.00
_cell.angle_gamma   90.00
#
_symmetry.space_group_name_H-M   'P 1'
#
loop_
_entity.id
_entity.type
_entity.pdbx_description
1 polymer ?
#
loop_
_entity_poly.entity_id
_entity_poly.type
_entity_poly.pdbx_seq_one_letter_code
_entity_poly.pdbx_strand_id
1 'polypeptide(L)'
;VFRLFHEMTGWWFWWGTATCTSEQFVAAFQYTVNYLRKTRGVDNILIFYATHRAQSQNRSKLTTLDNDMRALYPGDEYVDIIGFDCYDNITWYGSSLNESCNVVFPFA
;
A
#
# COMPACT_ATOMS: atom_id res chain seq x y z
N VAL A 1 15.46 -4.64 -1.22
CA VAL A 1 14.11 -4.15 -0.87
C VAL A 1 13.13 -4.78 -1.84
N PHE A 2 12.14 -5.51 -1.34
CA PHE A 2 11.14 -6.23 -2.12
C PHE A 2 9.78 -5.57 -1.91
N ARG A 3 9.24 -4.98 -2.98
CA ARG A 3 8.02 -4.18 -2.95
C ARG A 3 6.85 -4.98 -3.50
N LEU A 4 6.14 -5.65 -2.58
CA LEU A 4 5.11 -6.63 -2.89
C LEU A 4 3.74 -5.94 -3.02
N PHE A 5 2.97 -6.29 -4.05
CA PHE A 5 1.59 -5.83 -4.27
C PHE A 5 1.37 -4.32 -4.10
N HIS A 6 2.31 -3.51 -4.61
CA HIS A 6 2.22 -2.04 -4.57
C HIS A 6 0.92 -1.48 -5.18
N GLU A 7 0.57 -0.26 -4.76
CA GLU A 7 -0.63 0.47 -5.16
C GLU A 7 -1.95 -0.29 -4.94
N MET A 8 -1.97 -1.23 -3.99
CA MET A 8 -3.14 -2.01 -3.57
C MET A 8 -4.35 -1.19 -3.15
N THR A 9 -4.18 0.06 -2.72
CA THR A 9 -5.30 0.97 -2.42
C THR A 9 -5.98 1.49 -3.71
N GLY A 10 -5.35 1.32 -4.87
CA GLY A 10 -5.90 1.57 -6.20
C GLY A 10 -6.73 0.40 -6.75
N TRP A 11 -7.45 0.66 -7.85
CA TRP A 11 -8.40 -0.28 -8.47
C TRP A 11 -7.87 -0.96 -9.74
N TRP A 12 -6.72 -0.54 -10.27
CA TRP A 12 -6.23 -0.93 -11.60
C TRP A 12 -5.45 -2.24 -11.62
N PHE A 13 -4.92 -2.68 -10.48
CA PHE A 13 -4.32 -4.00 -10.38
C PHE A 13 -5.35 -5.03 -9.92
N TRP A 14 -5.18 -6.27 -10.37
CA TRP A 14 -6.08 -7.37 -10.01
C TRP A 14 -5.96 -7.77 -8.52
N TRP A 15 -4.95 -7.28 -7.80
CA TRP A 15 -4.83 -7.38 -6.34
C TRP A 15 -5.36 -6.14 -5.59
N GLY A 16 -5.93 -5.17 -6.31
CA GLY A 16 -6.39 -3.89 -5.75
C GLY A 16 -7.83 -3.92 -5.21
N THR A 17 -8.30 -2.75 -4.78
CA THR A 17 -9.59 -2.58 -4.08
C THR A 17 -10.83 -2.95 -4.89
N ALA A 18 -10.72 -3.03 -6.22
CA ALA A 18 -11.84 -3.42 -7.08
C ALA A 18 -12.06 -4.94 -7.18
N THR A 19 -11.05 -5.74 -6.81
CA THR A 19 -11.02 -7.17 -7.15
C THR A 19 -10.67 -8.08 -5.95
N CYS A 20 -10.27 -7.51 -4.82
CA CYS A 20 -9.97 -8.25 -3.60
C CYS A 20 -10.69 -7.65 -2.40
N THR A 21 -11.14 -8.49 -1.47
CA THR A 21 -11.46 -8.03 -0.11
C THR A 21 -10.17 -7.79 0.67
N SER A 22 -10.25 -6.99 1.73
CA SER A 22 -9.12 -6.71 2.61
C SER A 22 -8.51 -7.98 3.21
N GLU A 23 -9.35 -8.93 3.60
CA GLU A 23 -8.92 -10.23 4.15
C GLU A 23 -8.17 -11.06 3.12
N GLN A 24 -8.63 -11.07 1.87
CA GLN A 24 -7.96 -11.80 0.78
C GLN A 24 -6.59 -11.20 0.48
N PHE A 25 -6.49 -9.87 0.44
CA PHE A 25 -5.23 -9.18 0.22
C PHE A 25 -4.24 -9.48 1.36
N VAL A 26 -4.66 -9.30 2.62
CA VAL A 26 -3.82 -9.56 3.80
C VAL A 26 -3.35 -11.01 3.81
N ALA A 27 -4.22 -11.98 3.54
CA ALA A 27 -3.86 -13.38 3.46
C ALA A 27 -2.80 -13.65 2.36
N ALA A 28 -2.97 -13.08 1.17
CA ALA A 28 -2.00 -13.24 0.08
C ALA A 28 -0.64 -12.60 0.40
N PHE A 29 -0.65 -11.42 1.03
CA PHE A 29 0.56 -10.73 1.45
C PHE A 29 1.33 -11.55 2.50
N GLN A 30 0.65 -11.94 3.58
CA GLN A 30 1.23 -12.74 4.66
C GLN A 30 1.74 -14.09 4.15
N TYR A 31 0.98 -14.76 3.27
CA TYR A 31 1.42 -16.00 2.63
C TYR A 31 2.74 -15.82 1.89
N THR A 32 2.83 -14.78 1.05
CA THR A 32 4.03 -14.52 0.24
C THR A 32 5.25 -14.25 1.12
N VAL A 33 5.11 -13.41 2.14
CA VAL A 33 6.21 -13.10 3.08
C VAL A 33 6.62 -14.34 3.88
N ASN A 34 5.65 -15.11 4.39
CA ASN A 34 5.93 -16.37 5.11
C ASN A 34 6.62 -17.39 4.20
N TYR A 35 6.18 -17.52 2.95
CA TYR A 35 6.81 -18.42 2.00
C TYR A 35 8.27 -18.03 1.75
N LEU A 36 8.54 -16.75 1.51
CA LEU A 36 9.90 -16.26 1.30
C LEU A 36 10.79 -16.46 2.55
N ARG A 37 10.35 -15.96 3.71
CA ARG A 37 11.17 -15.96 4.94
C ARG A 37 11.24 -17.35 5.58
N LYS A 38 10.10 -18.02 5.79
CA LYS A 38 10.01 -19.26 6.58
C LYS A 38 10.19 -20.51 5.74
N THR A 39 9.62 -20.55 4.53
CA THR A 39 9.69 -21.76 3.67
C THR A 39 10.94 -21.79 2.81
N ARG A 40 11.34 -20.65 2.25
CA ARG A 40 12.50 -20.54 1.34
C ARG A 40 13.77 -20.06 2.03
N GLY A 41 13.69 -19.61 3.29
CA GLY A 41 14.84 -19.15 4.07
C GLY A 41 15.47 -17.87 3.52
N VAL A 42 14.70 -17.01 2.85
CA VAL A 42 15.21 -15.75 2.32
C VAL A 42 15.41 -14.77 3.47
N ASP A 43 16.66 -14.40 3.75
CA ASP A 43 17.09 -13.60 4.89
C ASP A 43 17.68 -12.22 4.49
N ASN A 44 17.71 -11.92 3.19
CA ASN A 44 18.30 -10.70 2.63
C ASN A 44 17.26 -9.75 2.01
N ILE A 45 16.02 -9.78 2.50
CA ILE A 45 14.91 -8.93 2.00
C ILE A 45 14.32 -8.04 3.09
N LEU A 46 14.14 -6.77 2.74
CA LEU A 46 13.25 -5.84 3.43
C LEU A 46 11.96 -5.72 2.62
N ILE A 47 10.80 -5.88 3.25
CA ILE A 47 9.47 -5.83 2.65
C ILE A 47 8.95 -4.39 2.67
N PHE A 48 8.58 -3.88 1.51
CA PHE A 48 8.06 -2.53 1.33
C PHE A 48 6.57 -2.56 1.00
N TYR A 49 5.75 -2.08 1.93
CA TYR A 49 4.32 -1.81 1.78
C TYR A 49 4.11 -0.40 1.20
N ALA A 50 3.64 -0.33 -0.05
CA ALA A 50 3.53 0.94 -0.78
C ALA A 50 2.11 1.15 -1.30
N THR A 51 1.40 2.13 -0.72
CA THR A 51 0.05 2.51 -1.16
C THR A 51 0.07 3.31 -2.46
N HIS A 52 -1.10 3.55 -3.04
CA HIS A 52 -1.28 4.64 -4.01
C HIS A 52 -1.43 5.99 -3.29
N ARG A 53 -1.12 7.10 -3.97
CA ARG A 53 -1.27 8.47 -3.43
C ARG A 53 -2.67 8.79 -2.92
N ALA A 54 -2.72 9.71 -1.97
CA ALA A 54 -3.95 10.40 -1.66
C ALA A 54 -4.39 11.29 -2.83
N GLN A 55 -5.68 11.27 -3.16
CA GLN A 55 -6.25 12.18 -4.15
C GLN A 55 -6.55 13.54 -3.52
N SER A 56 -6.08 14.61 -4.15
CA SER A 56 -6.49 15.98 -3.82
C SER A 56 -8.02 16.12 -3.82
N GLN A 57 -8.54 16.85 -2.84
CA GLN A 57 -9.97 17.09 -2.66
C GLN A 57 -10.59 17.66 -3.95
N ASN A 58 -11.79 17.17 -4.31
CA ASN A 58 -12.59 17.44 -5.53
C ASN A 58 -12.52 16.42 -6.67
N ARG A 59 -11.85 15.26 -6.51
CA ARG A 59 -12.06 14.12 -7.40
C ARG A 59 -12.93 13.07 -6.70
N SER A 60 -14.11 12.85 -7.28
CA SER A 60 -15.18 12.02 -6.75
C SER A 60 -14.72 10.58 -6.48
N LYS A 61 -14.92 10.13 -5.24
CA LYS A 61 -14.69 8.78 -4.68
C LYS A 61 -13.21 8.33 -4.70
N LEU A 62 -12.68 8.01 -3.52
CA LEU A 62 -12.83 6.73 -2.85
C LEU A 62 -12.41 6.92 -1.38
N THR A 63 -12.85 6.01 -0.53
CA THR A 63 -12.28 5.65 0.79
C THR A 63 -11.01 6.43 1.16
N THR A 64 -11.05 7.19 2.26
CA THR A 64 -9.88 7.95 2.75
C THR A 64 -8.68 7.00 2.76
N LEU A 65 -7.58 7.37 2.11
CA LEU A 65 -6.38 6.53 1.96
C LEU A 65 -6.00 5.82 3.26
N ASP A 66 -6.16 6.51 4.40
CA ASP A 66 -5.97 5.96 5.75
C ASP A 66 -6.78 4.68 6.02
N ASN A 67 -8.08 4.66 5.66
CA ASN A 67 -8.95 3.51 5.87
C ASN A 67 -8.52 2.31 5.02
N ASP A 68 -8.27 2.52 3.73
CA ASP A 68 -7.85 1.43 2.84
C ASP A 68 -6.46 0.92 3.22
N MET A 69 -5.53 1.84 3.52
CA MET A 69 -4.20 1.51 3.98
C MET A 69 -4.24 0.66 5.25
N ARG A 70 -5.08 1.01 6.23
CA ARG A 70 -5.23 0.24 7.47
C ARG A 70 -5.92 -1.10 7.24
N ALA A 71 -6.94 -1.14 6.39
CA ALA A 71 -7.67 -2.37 6.10
C ALA A 71 -6.80 -3.40 5.35
N LEU A 72 -5.89 -2.93 4.48
CA LEU A 72 -4.99 -3.77 3.69
C LEU A 72 -3.65 -4.05 4.38
N TYR A 73 -3.41 -3.48 5.57
CA TYR A 73 -2.13 -3.64 6.26
C TYR A 73 -1.96 -5.05 6.83
N PRO A 74 -0.88 -5.78 6.47
CA PRO A 74 -0.71 -7.18 6.85
C PRO A 74 -0.19 -7.37 8.28
N GLY A 75 0.14 -6.29 9.00
CA GLY A 75 0.69 -6.29 10.36
C GLY A 75 2.20 -6.07 10.40
N ASP A 76 2.68 -5.57 11.54
CA ASP A 76 4.07 -5.11 11.75
C ASP A 76 5.13 -6.21 11.53
N GLU A 77 4.77 -7.48 11.74
CA GLU A 77 5.69 -8.61 11.51
C GLU A 77 6.01 -8.83 10.01
N TYR A 78 5.22 -8.24 9.11
CA TYR A 78 5.25 -8.50 7.67
C TYR A 78 5.83 -7.34 6.84
N VAL A 79 6.06 -6.18 7.43
CA VAL A 79 6.45 -4.95 6.72
C VAL A 79 7.67 -4.32 7.40
N ASP A 80 8.68 -3.94 6.62
CA ASP A 80 9.86 -3.24 7.12
C ASP A 80 9.88 -1.76 6.71
N ILE A 81 9.23 -1.41 5.59
CA ILE A 81 9.19 -0.05 5.04
C ILE A 81 7.75 0.26 4.62
N ILE A 82 7.28 1.45 4.97
CA ILE A 82 5.96 1.98 4.59
C ILE A 82 6.16 3.23 3.71
N GLY A 83 5.31 3.38 2.69
CA GLY A 83 5.39 4.50 1.76
C GLY A 83 4.28 4.45 0.72
N PHE A 84 4.46 5.18 -0.39
CA PHE A 84 3.43 5.34 -1.40
C PHE A 84 4.00 5.71 -2.78
N ASP A 85 3.20 5.45 -3.81
CA ASP A 85 3.47 5.86 -5.19
C ASP A 85 2.66 7.12 -5.52
N CYS A 86 3.36 8.20 -5.89
CA CYS A 86 2.73 9.48 -6.19
C CYS A 86 3.04 9.95 -7.61
N TYR A 87 2.07 9.74 -8.49
CA TYR A 87 2.01 10.32 -9.83
C TYR A 87 0.74 11.15 -9.95
N ASP A 88 0.83 12.39 -10.39
CA ASP A 88 -0.34 13.20 -10.75
C ASP A 88 0.04 14.18 -11.87
N ASN A 89 -0.93 14.90 -12.40
CA ASN A 89 -0.60 16.02 -13.28
C ASN A 89 0.08 17.14 -12.47
N ILE A 90 0.82 18.01 -13.17
CA ILE A 90 1.63 19.05 -12.54
C ILE A 90 0.81 20.01 -11.67
N THR A 91 -0.46 20.22 -11.99
CA THR A 91 -1.37 21.07 -11.24
C THR A 91 -1.67 20.51 -9.85
N TRP A 92 -1.83 19.18 -9.73
CA TRP A 92 -2.25 18.52 -8.49
C TRP A 92 -1.14 17.78 -7.76
N TYR A 93 0.01 17.57 -8.41
CA TYR A 93 1.11 16.78 -7.86
C TYR A 93 1.53 17.24 -6.47
N GLY A 94 1.75 18.55 -6.27
CA GLY A 94 2.16 19.09 -4.96
C GLY A 94 1.14 18.81 -3.85
N SER A 95 -0.15 18.99 -4.14
CA SER A 95 -1.22 18.74 -3.18
C SER A 95 -1.38 17.24 -2.87
N SER A 96 -1.34 16.39 -3.90
CA SER A 96 -1.41 14.94 -3.71
C SER A 96 -0.19 14.38 -2.97
N LEU A 97 1.00 14.92 -3.22
CA LEU A 97 2.22 14.55 -2.50
C LEU A 97 2.09 14.93 -1.02
N ASN A 98 1.72 16.17 -0.72
CA ASN A 98 1.56 16.64 0.66
C ASN A 98 0.50 15.84 1.42
N GLU A 99 -0.64 15.56 0.79
CA GLU A 99 -1.69 14.76 1.42
C GLU A 99 -1.25 13.32 1.67
N SER A 100 -0.51 12.72 0.72
CA SER A 100 0.03 11.36 0.91
C SER A 100 1.03 11.33 2.06
N CYS A 101 1.92 12.31 2.18
CA CYS A 101 2.82 12.45 3.33
C CYS A 101 2.04 12.58 4.65
N ASN A 102 1.01 13.43 4.69
CA ASN A 102 0.20 13.68 5.89
C ASN A 102 -0.55 12.43 6.37
N VAL A 103 -0.91 11.52 5.47
CA VAL A 103 -1.60 10.27 5.80
C VAL A 103 -0.62 9.14 6.11
N VAL A 104 0.41 8.96 5.27
CA VAL A 104 1.26 7.77 5.34
C VAL A 104 2.35 7.90 6.40
N PHE A 105 2.92 9.09 6.64
CA PHE A 105 3.99 9.25 7.64
C PHE A 105 3.53 9.03 9.08
N PRO A 106 2.36 9.48 9.54
CA PRO A 106 1.90 9.19 10.90
C PRO A 106 1.48 7.73 11.11
N PHE A 107 1.24 6.99 10.04
CA PHE A 107 0.94 5.57 10.10
C PHE A 107 2.20 4.70 10.18
N ALA A 108 3.29 5.14 9.55
CA ALA A 108 4.59 4.49 9.56
C ALA A 108 5.32 4.68 10.91
#